data_AF-A0A965QBB0-F1
#
_entry.id   AF-A0A965QBB0-F1
#
_cell.length_a   1.000
_cell.length_b   1.000
_cell.length_c   1.000
_cell.angle_alpha   90.00
_cell.angle_beta   90.00
_cell.angle_gamma   90.00
#
_symmetry.space_group_name_H-M   'P 1'
#
loop_
_entity.id
_entity.type
_entity.pdbx_description
1 polymer ?
#
loop_
_entity_poly.entity_id
_entity_poly.type
_entity_poly.pdbx_seq_one_letter_code
_entity_poly.pdbx_strand_id
1 'polypeptide(L)' 'MVEVTHHFYAVQTTSGHENKVRNLLQRKIDADLVPAEQRLIRQALVPTEQAVEIKNGK' A
#
# COMPACT_ATOMS: atom_id res chain seq x y z
N MET A 1 26.05 -6.69 -8.61
CA MET A 1 24.82 -6.35 -7.86
C MET A 1 23.82 -5.88 -8.88
N VAL A 2 22.63 -6.49 -8.95
CA VAL A 2 21.57 -6.04 -9.87
C VAL A 2 20.88 -4.86 -9.21
N GLU A 3 20.95 -3.70 -9.86
CA GLU A 3 20.27 -2.50 -9.39
C GLU A 3 18.76 -2.69 -9.54
N VAL A 4 18.00 -2.62 -8.44
CA VAL A 4 16.55 -2.80 -8.47
C VAL A 4 15.90 -1.47 -8.83
N THR A 5 15.40 -1.35 -10.07
CA THR A 5 14.63 -0.18 -10.51
C THR A 5 13.15 -0.35 -10.21
N HIS A 6 12.59 0.50 -9.34
CA HIS A 6 11.16 0.49 -9.02
C HIS A 6 10.35 1.36 -9.98
N HIS A 7 9.14 0.89 -10.30
CA HIS A 7 8.16 1.60 -11.11
C HIS A 7 6.81 1.61 -10.40
N PHE A 8 5.93 2.54 -10.78
CA PHE A 8 4.56 2.55 -10.30
C PHE A 8 3.68 1.62 -11.14
N TYR A 9 2.86 0.83 -10.45
CA TYR A 9 1.88 -0.04 -11.06
C TYR A 9 0.51 0.23 -10.44
N ALA A 10 -0.53 0.19 -11.26
CA ALA A 10 -1.90 0.19 -10.79
C ALA A 10 -2.30 -1.23 -10.41
N VAL A 11 -2.94 -1.38 -9.24
CA VAL A 11 -3.47 -2.67 -8.77
C VAL A 11 -4.99 -2.58 -8.80
N GLN A 12 -5.63 -3.45 -9.58
CA GLN A 12 -7.08 -3.57 -9.56
C GLN A 12 -7.52 -4.26 -8.27
N THR A 13 -8.50 -3.66 -7.58
CA THR A 13 -9.10 -4.23 -6.38
C THR A 13 -10.61 -4.25 -6.51
N THR A 14 -11.28 -5.07 -5.70
CA THR A 14 -12.74 -5.02 -5.58
C THR A 14 -13.15 -3.71 -4.91
N SER A 15 -14.19 -3.06 -5.42
CA SER A 15 -14.70 -1.79 -4.89
C SER A 15 -14.91 -1.85 -3.37
N GLY A 16 -14.47 -0.79 -2.66
CA GLY A 16 -14.61 -0.66 -1.21
C GLY A 16 -13.60 -1.47 -0.39
N HIS A 17 -12.68 -2.20 -1.03
CA HIS A 17 -11.64 -2.98 -0.36
C HIS A 17 -10.23 -2.41 -0.54
N GLU A 18 -10.09 -1.24 -1.17
CA GLU A 18 -8.81 -0.61 -1.51
C GLU A 18 -7.92 -0.45 -0.26
N ASN A 19 -8.50 0.06 0.83
CA ASN A 19 -7.80 0.22 2.11
C ASN A 19 -7.40 -1.11 2.76
N LYS A 20 -8.23 -2.16 2.62
CA LYS A 20 -7.91 -3.50 3.13
C LYS A 20 -6.74 -4.09 2.36
N VAL A 21 -6.75 -4.00 1.03
CA VAL A 21 -5.66 -4.47 0.17
C VAL A 21 -4.36 -3.71 0.48
N ARG A 22 -4.41 -2.38 0.59
CA ARG A 22 -3.25 -1.56 1.00
C ARG A 22 -2.67 -2.02 2.33
N ASN A 23 -3.52 -2.24 3.34
CA ASN A 23 -3.09 -2.72 4.65
C ASN A 23 -2.43 -4.10 4.60
N LEU A 24 -2.96 -5.02 3.80
CA LEU A 24 -2.37 -6.35 3.63
C LEU A 24 -1.02 -6.27 2.90
N LEU A 25 -0.90 -5.42 1.88
CA LEU A 25 0.37 -5.17 1.18
C LEU A 25 1.40 -4.55 2.13
N GLN A 26 1.02 -3.54 2.91
CA GLN A 26 1.92 -2.91 3.86
C GLN A 26 2.46 -3.91 4.88
N ARG A 27 1.59 -4.73 5.48
CA ARG A 27 2.00 -5.81 6.41
C ARG A 27 2.99 -6.79 5.77
N LYS A 28 2.81 -7.13 4.49
CA LYS A 28 3.75 -8.00 3.76
C LYS A 28 5.09 -7.32 3.53
N ILE A 29 5.10 -6.04 3.18
CA ILE A 29 6.33 -5.24 3.02
C ILE A 29 7.08 -5.16 4.35
N ASP A 30 6.37 -4.89 5.44
CA ASP A 30 6.97 -4.74 6.77
C ASP A 30 7.55 -6.05 7.30
N ALA A 31 6.88 -7.18 7.02
CA ALA A 31 7.31 -8.52 7.41
C ALA A 31 8.43 -9.10 6.52
N ASP A 32 8.81 -8.41 5.45
CA ASP A 32 9.87 -8.87 4.55
C ASP A 32 11.24 -8.77 5.24
N LEU A 33 11.92 -9.91 5.39
CA LEU A 33 13.25 -9.99 6.02
C LEU A 33 14.36 -9.47 5.11
N VAL A 34 14.07 -9.28 3.82
CA VAL A 34 15.02 -8.70 2.87
C VAL A 34 15.28 -7.24 3.25
N PRO A 35 16.55 -6.77 3.22
CA PRO A 35 16.88 -5.36 3.45
C PRO A 35 16.06 -4.45 2.55
N ALA A 36 15.62 -3.30 3.07
CA ALA A 36 14.71 -2.40 2.37
C ALA A 36 15.14 -2.03 0.94
N GLU A 37 16.45 -1.89 0.72
CA GLU A 37 17.06 -1.55 -0.58
C GLU A 37 16.93 -2.66 -1.62
N GLN A 38 16.75 -3.90 -1.18
CA GLN A 38 16.63 -5.09 -2.03
C GLN A 38 15.19 -5.58 -2.17
N ARG A 39 14.23 -4.97 -1.46
CA ARG A 39 12.82 -5.35 -1.54
C ARG A 39 12.25 -5.01 -2.92
N LEU A 40 11.53 -5.96 -3.49
CA LEU A 40 10.84 -5.77 -4.78
C LEU A 40 9.68 -4.78 -4.67
N ILE A 41 9.03 -4.72 -3.50
CA ILE A 41 7.92 -3.82 -3.21
C ILE A 41 8.25 -3.07 -1.93
N ARG A 42 8.18 -1.74 -2.00
CA ARG A 42 8.53 -0.85 -0.87
C ARG A 42 7.36 -0.05 -0.34
N GLN A 43 6.27 0.07 -1.11
CA GLN A 43 5.16 0.95 -0.78
C GLN A 43 3.87 0.50 -1.45
N ALA A 44 2.75 0.69 -0.76
CA ALA A 44 1.40 0.59 -1.31
C ALA A 44 0.61 1.86 -1.00
N LEU A 45 -0.03 2.44 -2.02
CA LEU A 45 -0.80 3.67 -1.93
C LEU A 45 -2.23 3.43 -2.43
N VAL A 46 -3.20 4.13 -1.84
CA VAL A 46 -4.57 4.18 -2.33
C VAL A 46 -4.84 5.62 -2.75
N PRO A 47 -5.30 5.87 -4.00
CA PRO A 47 -5.57 7.21 -4.51
C PRO A 47 -6.94 7.73 -4.01
N THR A 48 -7.21 7.63 -2.71
CA THR A 48 -8.47 8.10 -2.11
C THR A 48 -8.23 9.34 -1.27
N GLU A 49 -9.13 10.31 -1.40
CA GLU A 49 -9.25 11.44 -0.47
C GLU A 49 -9.62 10.90 0.93
N GLN A 50 -8.97 11.42 1.98
CA GLN A 50 -9.24 10.97 3.34
C GLN A 50 -10.61 11.52 3.79
N ALA A 51 -11.67 10.73 3.61
CA ALA A 51 -12.98 11.07 4.16
C ALA A 51 -12.91 10.98 5.70
N VAL A 52 -12.91 12.14 6.38
CA VAL A 52 -13.10 12.20 7.82
C VAL A 52 -14.58 11.98 8.09
N GLU A 53 -14.93 10.78 8.56
CA GLU A 53 -16.29 10.47 8.99
C GLU A 53 -16.59 11.27 10.27
N ILE A 54 -17.32 12.39 10.16
CA ILE A 54 -17.74 13.17 11.33
C ILE A 54 -18.84 12.37 12.06
N LYS A 55 -18.44 11.54 13.02
CA LYS A 55 -19.35 10.91 13.98
C LYS A 55 -19.66 11.89 15.10
N ASN A 56 -20.60 12.79 14.83
CA ASN A 56 -21.59 13.36 15.76
C ASN A 56 -22.22 14.59 15.10
N GLY A 57 -23.34 14.38 14.43
CA GLY A 57 -24.27 15.45 14.09
C GLY A 57 -25.06 15.87 15.33
N LYS A 58 -24.39 16.55 16.26
CA LYS A 58 -24.98 17.41 17.28
C LYS A 58 -23.94 18.36 17.86
#